data_AF-A0A7X0ZXV6-F1
#
_entry.id   AF-A0A7X0ZXV6-F1
#
_cell.length_a   1.000
_cell.length_b   1.000
_cell.length_c   1.000
_cell.angle_alpha   90.00
_cell.angle_beta   90.00
_cell.angle_gamma   90.00
#
_symmetry.space_group_name_H-M   'P 1'
#
loop_
_entity.id
_entity.type
_entity.pdbx_description
1 polymer ?
#
loop_
_entity_poly.entity_id
_entity_poly.type
_entity_poly.pdbx_seq_one_letter_code
_entity_poly.pdbx_strand_id
1 'polypeptide(L)' 'MKKERLYRLNDPDLMTSSEASERWGLAQSYVRQMFIKYPDKFKPGTYRKFGKVFIITKEGMEHLTGKKELKDRENGGI' A
#
# COMPACT_ATOMS: atom_id res chain seq x y z
N MET A 1 -5.13 30.04 1.17
CA MET A 1 -5.31 29.30 -0.10
C MET A 1 -5.33 27.81 0.17
N LYS A 2 -6.43 27.10 -0.12
CA LYS A 2 -6.37 25.63 -0.20
C LYS A 2 -5.61 25.29 -1.46
N LYS A 3 -4.48 24.60 -1.32
CA LYS A 3 -3.69 24.11 -2.46
C LYS A 3 -4.51 23.01 -3.13
N GLU A 4 -4.96 23.24 -4.36
CA GLU A 4 -5.60 22.23 -5.20
C GLU A 4 -4.61 21.05 -5.30
N ARG A 5 -4.96 19.89 -4.74
CA ARG A 5 -4.16 18.67 -4.91
C ARG A 5 -4.75 17.89 -6.07
N LEU A 6 -3.99 17.84 -7.16
CA LEU A 6 -4.26 16.92 -8.26
C LEU A 6 -3.98 15.49 -7.78
N TYR A 7 -5.01 14.65 -7.75
CA TYR A 7 -4.87 13.23 -7.45
C TYR A 7 -4.68 12.46 -8.75
N ARG A 8 -3.53 11.79 -8.90
CA ARG A 8 -3.29 10.86 -10.00
C ARG A 8 -3.99 9.54 -9.70
N LEU A 9 -5.24 9.39 -10.15
CA LEU A 9 -6.05 8.20 -9.84
C LEU A 9 -5.51 6.91 -10.47
N ASN A 10 -4.82 7.03 -11.61
CA ASN A 10 -4.18 5.92 -12.32
C ASN A 10 -2.73 5.70 -11.91
N ASP A 11 -2.32 6.24 -10.76
CA ASP A 11 -0.98 6.02 -10.23
C ASP A 11 -0.81 4.53 -9.88
N PRO A 12 0.13 3.80 -10.50
CA PRO A 12 0.32 2.38 -10.23
C PRO A 12 0.75 2.10 -8.79
N ASP A 13 1.23 3.12 -8.06
CA ASP A 13 1.56 3.01 -6.66
C ASP A 13 0.31 3.01 -5.77
N LEU A 14 -0.86 3.42 -6.26
CA LEU A 14 -2.13 3.30 -5.54
C LEU A 14 -2.77 1.95 -5.83
N MET A 15 -3.01 1.18 -4.78
CA MET A 15 -3.48 -0.20 -4.89
C MET A 15 -4.49 -0.53 -3.79
N THR A 16 -5.44 -1.40 -4.10
CA THR A 16 -6.30 -1.99 -3.08
C THR A 16 -5.48 -2.86 -2.13
N SER A 17 -5.98 -3.07 -0.91
CA SER A 17 -5.33 -3.94 0.08
C SER A 17 -4.99 -5.34 -0.45
N SER A 18 -5.84 -5.89 -1.31
CA SER A 18 -5.68 -7.23 -1.90
C SER A 18 -4.57 -7.22 -2.95
N GLU A 19 -4.62 -6.29 -3.91
CA GLU A 19 -3.58 -6.14 -4.94
C GLU A 19 -2.21 -5.88 -4.30
N ALA A 20 -2.17 -5.03 -3.27
CA ALA A 20 -0.96 -4.74 -2.52
C ALA A 20 -0.35 -5.97 -1.87
N SER A 21 -1.19 -6.82 -1.26
CA SER A 21 -0.73 -8.05 -0.63
C SER A 21 -0.14 -9.01 -1.67
N GLU A 22 -0.79 -9.17 -2.82
CA GLU A 22 -0.32 -10.03 -3.91
C GLU A 22 1.00 -9.56 -4.50
N ARG A 23 1.16 -8.25 -4.75
CA ARG A 23 2.41 -7.65 -5.23
C ARG A 23 3.61 -7.88 -4.29
N TRP A 24 3.34 -8.15 -3.01
CA TRP A 24 4.34 -8.52 -2.00
C TRP A 24 4.46 -10.02 -1.73
N GLY A 25 3.71 -10.86 -2.45
CA GLY A 25 3.69 -12.32 -2.24
C GLY A 25 3.05 -12.72 -0.90
N LEU A 26 2.12 -11.91 -0.40
CA LEU A 26 1.40 -12.13 0.85
C LEU A 26 -0.06 -12.56 0.56
N ALA A 27 -0.70 -13.21 1.52
CA ALA A 27 -2.11 -13.54 1.41
C ALA A 27 -2.96 -12.27 1.21
N GLN A 28 -3.96 -12.28 0.32
CA GLN A 28 -4.79 -11.11 -0.03
C GLN A 28 -5.40 -10.36 1.17
N SER A 29 -5.62 -11.05 2.29
CA SER A 29 -6.19 -10.48 3.51
C SER A 29 -5.15 -9.80 4.42
N TYR A 30 -3.85 -9.94 4.13
CA TYR A 30 -2.74 -9.51 5.00
C TYR A 30 -2.87 -8.04 5.43
N VAL A 31 -2.95 -7.11 4.47
CA VAL A 31 -3.01 -5.68 4.77
C VAL A 31 -4.23 -5.34 5.64
N ARG A 32 -5.39 -5.96 5.36
CA ARG A 32 -6.60 -5.74 6.17
C ARG A 32 -6.44 -6.27 7.59
N GLN A 33 -5.87 -7.47 7.75
CA GLN A 33 -5.62 -8.04 9.08
C GLN A 33 -4.63 -7.19 9.87
N MET A 34 -3.58 -6.70 9.23
CA MET A 34 -2.61 -5.79 9.85
C MET A 34 -3.25 -4.49 10.27
N PHE A 35 -4.13 -3.90 9.44
CA PHE A 35 -4.82 -2.66 9.79
C PHE A 35 -5.77 -2.83 10.97
N ILE A 36 -6.43 -3.99 11.09
CA ILE A 36 -7.31 -4.29 12.22
C ILE A 36 -6.52 -4.52 13.52
N LYS A 37 -5.40 -5.26 13.45
CA LYS A 37 -4.62 -5.66 14.62
C LYS A 37 -3.63 -4.58 15.09
N TYR A 38 -3.02 -3.88 14.14
CA TYR A 38 -1.89 -2.97 14.36
C TYR A 38 -2.01 -1.70 13.47
N PRO A 39 -3.08 -0.90 13.62
CA PRO A 39 -3.28 0.29 12.80
C PRO A 39 -2.15 1.33 12.94
N ASP A 40 -1.48 1.35 14.08
CA ASP A 40 -0.33 2.19 14.43
C ASP A 40 0.92 1.91 13.58
N LYS A 41 1.03 0.72 12.97
CA LYS A 41 2.11 0.38 12.04
C LYS A 41 1.96 1.00 10.65
N PHE A 42 0.83 1.64 10.36
CA PHE A 42 0.58 2.26 9.06
C PHE A 42 1.04 3.71 9.06
N LYS A 43 1.90 4.06 8.09
CA LYS A 43 2.38 5.43 7.93
C LYS A 43 1.20 6.38 7.59
N PRO A 44 0.97 7.48 8.33
CA PRO A 44 -0.09 8.42 8.00
C PRO A 44 0.06 9.00 6.59
N GLY A 45 -1.05 9.11 5.86
CA GLY A 45 -1.08 9.68 4.50
C GLY A 45 -0.75 8.70 3.37
N THR A 46 -0.31 7.48 3.69
CA THR A 46 0.02 6.44 2.68
C THR A 46 -1.09 5.42 2.47
N TYR A 47 -2.21 5.56 3.19
CA TYR A 47 -3.38 4.70 3.08
C TYR A 47 -4.68 5.50 3.25
N ARG A 48 -5.78 4.96 2.72
CA ARG A 48 -7.13 5.51 2.92
C ARG A 48 -8.19 4.43 2.80
N LYS A 49 -9.20 4.49 3.66
CA LYS A 49 -10.40 3.65 3.57
C LYS A 49 -11.53 4.40 2.88
N PHE A 50 -12.13 3.77 1.87
CA PHE A 50 -13.31 4.23 1.15
C PHE A 50 -14.43 3.19 1.31
N GLY A 51 -15.34 3.41 2.27
CA GLY A 51 -16.37 2.43 2.60
C GLY A 51 -15.76 1.08 2.99
N LYS A 52 -15.99 0.05 2.16
CA LYS A 52 -15.42 -1.30 2.34
C LYS A 52 -14.05 -1.50 1.68
N VAL A 53 -13.63 -0.59 0.81
CA VAL A 53 -12.35 -0.66 0.09
C VAL A 53 -11.27 0.03 0.90
N PHE A 54 -10.10 -0.59 0.96
CA PHE A 54 -8.91 -0.03 1.60
C PHE A 54 -7.85 0.13 0.53
N ILE A 55 -7.37 1.37 0.36
CA ILE A 55 -6.31 1.72 -0.58
C ILE A 55 -5.05 1.96 0.22
N ILE A 56 -3.93 1.48 -0.27
CA ILE A 56 -2.60 1.70 0.26
C ILE A 56 -1.65 2.03 -0.89
N THR A 57 -0.65 2.85 -0.61
CA THR A 57 0.41 3.17 -1.55
C THR A 57 1.54 2.14 -1.50
N LYS A 58 2.38 2.10 -2.55
CA LYS A 58 3.66 1.38 -2.55
C LYS A 58 4.51 1.75 -1.32
N GLU A 59 4.68 3.03 -1.04
CA GLU A 59 5.40 3.54 0.15
C GLU A 59 4.80 3.00 1.46
N GLY A 60 3.46 2.98 1.55
CA GLY A 60 2.76 2.43 2.70
C GLY A 60 3.06 0.94 2.91
N MET A 61 3.14 0.17 1.84
CA MET A 61 3.52 -1.25 1.89
C MET A 61 4.99 -1.46 2.27
N GLU A 62 5.90 -0.67 1.72
CA GLU A 62 7.33 -0.74 2.07
C GLU A 62 7.55 -0.44 3.55
N HIS A 63 6.86 0.57 4.09
CA HIS A 63 6.90 0.90 5.51
C HIS A 63 6.31 -0.22 6.37
N LEU A 64 5.12 -0.73 6.01
CA LEU A 64 4.43 -1.77 6.79
C LEU A 64 5.23 -3.08 6.84
N THR A 65 5.86 -3.45 5.73
CA THR A 65 6.51 -4.77 5.57
C THR A 65 8.03 -4.73 5.77
N GLY A 66 8.64 -3.54 5.76
CA GLY A 66 10.10 -3.37 5.77
C GLY A 66 10.78 -3.89 4.51
N LYS A 67 10.05 -3.97 3.40
CA LYS A 67 10.35 -4.83 2.25
C LYS A 67 9.93 -4.12 0.97
N LYS A 68 10.80 -4.06 -0.04
CA LYS A 68 10.44 -3.56 -1.39
C LYS A 68 9.44 -4.49 -2.10
N GLU A 69 8.71 -3.99 -3.08
CA GLU A 69 7.81 -4.78 -3.94
C GLU A 69 8.58 -5.92 -4.63
N LEU A 70 7.93 -7.07 -4.90
CA LEU A 70 8.62 -8.23 -5.50
C LEU A 70 9.26 -7.89 -6.85
N LYS A 71 8.53 -7.14 -7.71
CA LYS A 71 9.04 -6.70 -9.03
C LYS A 71 10.35 -5.92 -8.92
N ASP A 72 10.51 -5.09 -7.90
CA ASP A 72 11.73 -4.31 -7.71
C ASP A 72 12.92 -5.16 -7.25
N ARG A 73 12.65 -6.31 -6.60
CA ARG A 73 13.70 -7.23 -6.16
C ARG A 73 14.25 -8.05 -7.31
N GLU A 74 13.37 -8.50 -8.21
CA GLU A 74 13.75 -9.29 -9.37
C GLU A 74 14.59 -8.47 -10.36
N ASN A 75 14.30 -7.17 -10.49
CA ASN A 75 15.05 -6.26 -11.37
C ASN A 75 16.37 -5.75 -10.77
N GLY A 76 16.65 -6.01 -9.48
CA GLY A 76 17.85 -5.57 -8.78
C GLY A 76 18.94 -6.64 -8.63
N GLY A 77 18.75 -7.82 -9.23
CA GLY A 77 19.71 -8.92 -9.24
C GLY A 77 20.53 -8.98 -10.53
N ILE A 78 21.51 -8.08 -10.67
CA ILE A 78 22.69 -8.25 -11.54
C ILE A 78 23.91 -7.73 -10.76
#